data_AF-A0A418PYB7-F1
#
_entry.id   AF-A0A418PYB7-F1
#
_cell.length_a   1.000
_cell.length_b   1.000
_cell.length_c   1.000
_cell.angle_alpha   90.00
_cell.angle_beta   90.00
_cell.angle_gamma   90.00
#
_symmetry.space_group_name_H-M   'P 1'
#
loop_
_entity.id
_entity.type
_entity.pdbx_description
1 polymer ?
#
loop_
_entity_poly.entity_id
_entity_poly.type
_entity_poly.pdbx_seq_one_letter_code
_entity_poly.pdbx_strand_id
1 'polypeptide(L)'
;MKLAHLLLLATAAAIPTAASAAAKDCRVLPTRIDPTPITVNYDPFEVAPVNEAFNVEVRTEDCPDPRNIFLEVSSDDPTAIDGRTVSARGPGGQIVRAILSDRTTSNGRDKFFNVKLGIQEFYVLIDRGQVVPPGVYRAPLIAKTVLNQGNNTPEALTSFELVIVVGAAVGLAPASSMEISLGTLENNDTAMAPASFDAYANIDYELEILSDNGFRLVRDGLPGQAAVAFVPVLDAQLLPPFSARATFARPLGADSRRRHQLNAKVPSIAGAPAGDYEDVVTVQISAKLGG
;
A
#
# COMPACT_ATOMS: atom_id res chain seq x y z
N MET A 1 27.69 -103.83 27.70
CA MET A 1 26.54 -103.05 27.18
C MET A 1 27.01 -101.62 27.01
N LYS A 2 27.16 -101.14 25.77
CA LYS A 2 27.80 -99.86 25.44
C LYS A 2 26.77 -98.75 25.34
N LEU A 3 27.04 -97.65 26.06
CA LEU A 3 26.43 -96.33 25.96
C LEU A 3 26.51 -95.78 24.53
N ALA A 4 25.41 -95.19 24.04
CA ALA A 4 25.42 -94.28 22.90
C ALA A 4 25.08 -92.86 23.41
N HIS A 5 26.05 -91.95 23.36
CA HIS A 5 25.87 -90.52 23.58
C HIS A 5 25.36 -89.87 22.30
N LEU A 6 24.25 -89.13 22.40
CA LEU A 6 23.71 -88.31 21.34
C LEU A 6 24.41 -86.94 21.37
N LEU A 7 25.22 -86.64 20.35
CA LEU A 7 25.83 -85.33 20.14
C LEU A 7 24.78 -84.39 19.54
N LEU A 8 24.44 -83.31 20.24
CA LEU A 8 23.70 -82.17 19.68
C LEU A 8 24.72 -81.19 19.06
N LEU A 9 24.75 -81.07 17.74
CA LEU A 9 25.46 -79.99 17.05
C LEU A 9 24.55 -78.75 17.01
N ALA A 10 24.98 -77.66 17.66
CA ALA A 10 24.37 -76.35 17.54
C ALA A 10 24.95 -75.62 16.30
N THR A 11 24.12 -75.42 15.28
CA THR A 11 24.40 -74.51 14.16
C THR A 11 24.18 -73.06 14.58
N ALA A 12 25.26 -72.31 14.79
CA ALA A 12 25.21 -70.87 14.97
C ALA A 12 24.97 -70.18 13.62
N ALA A 13 23.76 -69.64 13.43
CA ALA A 13 23.44 -68.77 12.30
C ALA A 13 24.05 -67.39 12.55
N ALA A 14 25.02 -67.00 11.71
CA ALA A 14 25.53 -65.63 11.67
C ALA A 14 24.43 -64.73 11.09
N ILE A 15 23.80 -63.93 11.95
CA ILE A 15 22.91 -62.84 11.54
C ILE A 15 23.81 -61.73 11.01
N PRO A 16 23.70 -61.31 9.74
CA PRO A 16 24.38 -60.10 9.30
C PRO A 16 23.75 -58.93 10.05
N THR A 17 24.50 -58.35 10.98
CA THR A 17 24.20 -57.04 11.54
C THR A 17 24.25 -56.05 10.39
N ALA A 18 23.08 -55.70 9.86
CA ALA A 18 22.94 -54.52 9.03
C ALA A 18 23.44 -53.34 9.87
N ALA A 19 24.60 -52.81 9.49
CA ALA A 19 25.04 -51.52 9.99
C ALA A 19 23.93 -50.53 9.65
N SER A 20 23.15 -50.14 10.66
CA SER A 20 22.38 -48.91 10.62
C SER A 20 23.41 -47.82 10.36
N ALA A 21 23.52 -47.43 9.08
CA ALA A 21 24.18 -46.18 8.74
C ALA A 21 23.41 -45.12 9.53
N ALA A 22 24.05 -44.59 10.56
CA ALA A 22 23.55 -43.43 11.29
C ALA A 22 23.13 -42.42 10.24
N ALA A 23 21.83 -42.17 10.14
CA ALA A 23 21.32 -41.09 9.31
C ALA A 23 22.07 -39.85 9.79
N LYS A 24 22.89 -39.27 8.91
CA LYS A 24 23.51 -37.98 9.20
C LYS A 24 22.41 -37.04 9.68
N ASP A 25 22.67 -36.31 10.76
CA ASP A 25 21.72 -35.42 11.41
C ASP A 25 21.31 -34.30 10.44
N CYS A 26 20.28 -34.58 9.63
CA CYS A 26 19.73 -33.64 8.67
C CYS A 26 19.26 -32.38 9.41
N ARG A 27 19.86 -31.25 9.05
CA ARG A 27 19.64 -29.97 9.72
C ARG A 27 19.09 -28.93 8.76
N VAL A 28 18.04 -28.24 9.19
CA VAL A 28 17.57 -27.02 8.54
C VAL A 28 18.46 -25.87 8.96
N LEU A 29 18.95 -25.10 8.00
CA LEU A 29 19.69 -23.88 8.25
C LEU A 29 18.73 -22.68 8.22
N PRO A 30 19.03 -21.59 8.95
CA PRO A 30 18.25 -20.37 8.85
C PRO A 30 18.12 -19.93 7.38
N THR A 31 16.90 -19.63 6.96
CA THR A 31 16.64 -19.06 5.64
C THR A 31 17.39 -17.74 5.48
N ARG A 32 17.75 -17.38 4.25
CA ARG A 32 18.17 -16.00 3.95
C ARG A 32 17.06 -15.30 3.21
N ILE A 33 16.75 -14.09 3.63
CA ILE A 33 15.71 -13.25 3.03
C ILE A 33 16.42 -12.05 2.42
N ASP A 34 16.17 -11.79 1.15
CA ASP A 34 16.82 -10.70 0.40
C ASP A 34 15.79 -9.95 -0.45
N PRO A 35 15.62 -8.63 -0.27
CA PRO A 35 16.29 -7.78 0.72
C PRO A 35 15.78 -8.00 2.16
N THR A 36 16.62 -7.68 3.15
CA THR A 36 16.20 -7.51 4.56
C THR A 36 16.63 -6.12 5.06
N PRO A 37 15.70 -5.24 5.46
CA PRO A 37 14.24 -5.43 5.47
C PRO A 37 13.64 -5.46 4.06
N ILE A 38 12.45 -6.05 3.95
CA ILE A 38 11.63 -5.97 2.73
C ILE A 38 10.94 -4.61 2.76
N THR A 39 11.25 -3.74 1.81
CA THR A 39 10.72 -2.37 1.77
C THR A 39 9.78 -2.21 0.59
N VAL A 40 8.55 -1.75 0.86
CA VAL A 40 7.51 -1.53 -0.14
C VAL A 40 7.07 -0.07 -0.10
N ASN A 41 7.14 0.62 -1.25
CA ASN A 41 6.56 1.96 -1.38
C ASN A 41 5.09 1.85 -1.77
N TYR A 42 4.21 2.52 -1.04
CA TYR A 42 2.77 2.43 -1.25
C TYR A 42 2.14 3.83 -1.41
N ASP A 43 1.47 4.02 -2.54
CA ASP A 43 0.59 5.17 -2.79
C ASP A 43 -0.88 4.71 -2.65
N PRO A 44 -1.64 5.24 -1.66
CA PRO A 44 -3.03 4.87 -1.45
C PRO A 44 -3.97 5.12 -2.64
N PHE A 45 -3.60 6.00 -3.56
CA PHE A 45 -4.42 6.40 -4.70
C PHE A 45 -3.95 5.81 -6.03
N GLU A 46 -2.92 4.97 -6.01
CA GLU A 46 -2.50 4.24 -7.20
C GLU A 46 -3.58 3.24 -7.65
N VAL A 47 -3.80 3.19 -8.97
CA VAL A 47 -4.91 2.41 -9.56
C VAL A 47 -4.68 0.90 -9.44
N ALA A 48 -3.40 0.49 -9.48
CA ALA A 48 -2.95 -0.89 -9.41
C ALA A 48 -2.54 -1.26 -7.98
N PRO A 49 -2.71 -2.52 -7.55
CA PRO A 49 -2.13 -2.99 -6.30
C PRO A 49 -0.60 -2.96 -6.38
N VAL A 50 0.05 -2.69 -5.25
CA VAL A 50 1.51 -2.75 -5.16
C VAL A 50 1.93 -4.19 -5.00
N ASN A 51 2.92 -4.62 -5.78
CA ASN A 51 3.44 -5.97 -5.77
C ASN A 51 4.98 -5.93 -5.73
N GLU A 52 5.56 -6.20 -4.57
CA GLU A 52 7.01 -6.19 -4.36
C GLU A 52 7.55 -7.62 -4.24
N ALA A 53 8.54 -7.96 -5.07
CA ALA A 53 9.17 -9.27 -5.04
C ALA A 53 10.33 -9.30 -4.03
N PHE A 54 10.53 -10.45 -3.39
CA PHE A 54 11.71 -10.71 -2.55
C PHE A 54 12.10 -12.18 -2.65
N ASN A 55 13.35 -12.48 -2.33
CA ASN A 55 13.92 -13.82 -2.42
C ASN A 55 14.04 -14.46 -1.04
N VAL A 56 13.71 -15.75 -0.97
CA VAL A 56 13.93 -16.59 0.20
C VAL A 56 14.82 -17.76 -0.21
N GLU A 57 16.03 -17.82 0.35
CA GLU A 57 16.96 -18.94 0.17
C GLU A 57 16.74 -19.97 1.27
N VAL A 58 16.22 -21.13 0.89
CA VAL A 58 16.00 -22.28 1.77
C VAL A 58 17.23 -23.18 1.72
N ARG A 59 17.81 -23.45 2.90
CA ARG A 59 19.09 -24.14 3.03
C ARG A 59 18.99 -25.29 4.02
N THR A 60 19.66 -26.39 3.70
CA THR A 60 19.78 -27.57 4.56
C THR A 60 21.21 -28.07 4.57
N GLU A 61 21.58 -28.76 5.63
CA GLU A 61 22.89 -29.41 5.80
C GLU A 61 22.66 -30.91 6.03
N ASP A 62 23.42 -31.73 5.31
CA ASP A 62 23.41 -33.20 5.42
C ASP A 62 22.02 -33.88 5.30
N CYS A 63 21.08 -33.24 4.57
CA CYS A 63 19.74 -33.79 4.33
C CYS A 63 19.68 -34.58 3.00
N PRO A 64 19.41 -35.91 3.03
CA PRO A 64 19.11 -36.65 1.80
C PRO A 64 17.76 -36.18 1.25
N ASP A 65 17.76 -35.63 0.03
CA ASP A 65 16.61 -35.13 -0.75
C ASP A 65 15.32 -34.92 0.05
N PRO A 66 15.21 -33.80 0.79
CA PRO A 66 14.01 -33.51 1.57
C PRO A 66 12.80 -33.42 0.64
N ARG A 67 11.84 -34.33 0.81
CA ARG A 67 10.68 -34.43 -0.08
C ARG A 67 9.70 -33.27 0.08
N ASN A 68 9.60 -32.70 1.29
CA ASN A 68 8.72 -31.58 1.58
C ASN A 68 9.39 -30.62 2.58
N ILE A 69 9.52 -29.35 2.18
CA ILE A 69 10.00 -28.28 3.05
C ILE A 69 8.87 -27.26 3.16
N PHE A 70 8.55 -26.86 4.39
CA PHE A 70 7.51 -25.89 4.66
C PHE A 70 8.13 -24.64 5.27
N LEU A 71 7.78 -23.49 4.71
CA LEU A 71 8.07 -22.18 5.27
C LEU A 71 6.79 -21.65 5.92
N GLU A 72 6.83 -21.39 7.22
CA GLU A 72 5.79 -20.66 7.94
C GLU A 72 6.29 -19.25 8.21
N VAL A 73 5.42 -18.25 8.04
CA VAL A 73 5.69 -16.89 8.49
C VAL A 73 4.82 -16.59 9.69
N SER A 74 5.43 -16.11 10.76
CA SER A 74 4.77 -15.76 12.03
C SER A 74 5.32 -14.44 12.57
N SER A 75 4.85 -14.03 13.74
CA SER A 75 5.36 -12.86 14.47
C SER A 75 5.17 -13.09 15.97
N ASP A 76 6.03 -12.47 16.79
CA ASP A 76 5.87 -12.43 18.24
C ASP A 76 4.61 -11.62 18.65
N ASP A 77 4.16 -10.70 17.79
CA ASP A 77 2.85 -10.07 17.90
C ASP A 77 1.83 -10.91 17.12
N PRO A 78 0.92 -11.65 17.80
CA PRO A 78 -0.07 -12.50 17.12
C PRO A 78 -1.08 -11.70 16.29
N THR A 79 -1.13 -10.37 16.44
CA THR A 79 -1.96 -9.48 15.62
C THR A 79 -1.25 -8.97 14.37
N ALA A 80 0.07 -9.14 14.27
CA ALA A 80 0.85 -8.69 13.13
C ALA A 80 0.70 -9.62 11.91
N ILE A 81 0.25 -10.86 12.09
CA ILE A 81 0.00 -11.78 10.98
C ILE A 81 -1.12 -12.77 11.27
N ASP A 82 -2.07 -12.90 10.34
CA ASP A 82 -3.10 -13.93 10.33
C ASP A 82 -3.11 -14.65 8.98
N GLY A 83 -2.77 -15.94 9.00
CA GLY A 83 -2.53 -16.71 7.78
C GLY A 83 -1.35 -16.13 7.01
N ARG A 84 -1.67 -15.53 5.86
CA ARG A 84 -0.71 -14.82 4.98
C ARG A 84 -0.90 -13.30 5.00
N THR A 85 -1.89 -12.81 5.75
CA THR A 85 -2.19 -11.38 5.85
C THR A 85 -1.34 -10.77 6.95
N VAL A 86 -0.43 -9.89 6.58
CA VAL A 86 0.44 -9.13 7.48
C VAL A 86 -0.21 -7.78 7.78
N SER A 87 -0.25 -7.42 9.05
CA SER A 87 -0.72 -6.11 9.54
C SER A 87 0.48 -5.28 9.99
N ALA A 88 0.93 -4.37 9.13
CA ALA A 88 2.01 -3.44 9.45
C ALA A 88 1.46 -2.21 10.19
N ARG A 89 2.04 -1.89 11.35
CA ARG A 89 1.59 -0.80 12.23
C ARG A 89 2.43 0.45 12.00
N GLY A 90 1.76 1.61 11.92
CA GLY A 90 2.41 2.89 11.68
C GLY A 90 1.91 4.01 12.61
N PRO A 91 2.05 5.28 12.19
CA PRO A 91 1.69 6.45 13.00
C PRO A 91 0.24 6.40 13.51
N GLY A 92 0.04 6.78 14.77
CA GLY A 92 -1.28 6.80 15.40
C GLY A 92 -1.94 5.41 15.53
N GLY A 93 -1.15 4.33 15.46
CA GLY A 93 -1.65 2.95 15.57
C GLY A 93 -2.41 2.46 14.33
N GLN A 94 -2.34 3.20 13.22
CA GLN A 94 -2.96 2.81 11.95
C GLN A 94 -2.27 1.57 11.36
N ILE A 95 -3.04 0.80 10.59
CA ILE A 95 -2.60 -0.48 10.04
C ILE A 95 -2.70 -0.44 8.51
N VAL A 96 -1.64 -0.88 7.85
CA VAL A 96 -1.68 -1.30 6.44
C VAL A 96 -1.63 -2.81 6.39
N ARG A 97 -2.52 -3.40 5.61
CA ARG A 97 -2.56 -4.85 5.38
C ARG A 97 -1.84 -5.20 4.09
N ALA A 98 -0.96 -6.18 4.18
CA ALA A 98 -0.29 -6.79 3.04
C ALA A 98 -0.56 -8.30 3.02
N ILE A 99 -0.44 -8.92 1.86
CA ILE A 99 -0.59 -10.36 1.67
C ILE A 99 0.75 -10.91 1.18
N LEU A 100 1.26 -11.92 1.88
CA LEU A 100 2.42 -12.69 1.44
C LEU A 100 1.99 -13.80 0.47
N SER A 101 2.66 -13.92 -0.68
CA SER A 101 2.31 -14.88 -1.74
C SER A 101 3.54 -15.46 -2.44
N ASP A 102 3.40 -16.66 -3.01
CA ASP A 102 4.43 -17.40 -3.75
C ASP A 102 4.09 -17.57 -5.25
N ARG A 103 3.23 -16.69 -5.80
CA ARG A 103 2.65 -16.72 -7.18
C ARG A 103 1.76 -17.91 -7.51
N THR A 104 1.96 -19.07 -6.90
CA THR A 104 1.32 -20.34 -7.31
C THR A 104 0.07 -20.70 -6.52
N THR A 105 -0.09 -20.14 -5.32
CA THR A 105 -1.23 -20.44 -4.45
C THR A 105 -2.23 -19.30 -4.38
N SER A 106 -3.37 -19.48 -5.05
CA SER A 106 -4.54 -18.60 -4.92
C SER A 106 -5.24 -18.85 -3.58
N ASN A 107 -5.28 -17.85 -2.71
CA ASN A 107 -6.31 -17.67 -1.67
C ASN A 107 -6.45 -18.79 -0.61
N GLY A 108 -5.35 -19.34 -0.10
CA GLY A 108 -5.37 -20.20 1.09
C GLY A 108 -5.18 -19.40 2.39
N ARG A 109 -5.91 -19.76 3.46
CA ARG A 109 -5.57 -19.35 4.85
C ARG A 109 -4.35 -20.11 5.40
N ASP A 110 -3.72 -20.94 4.58
CA ASP A 110 -2.58 -21.75 4.97
C ASP A 110 -1.39 -20.86 5.31
N LYS A 111 -0.93 -20.98 6.55
CA LYS A 111 0.26 -20.30 7.10
C LYS A 111 1.56 -20.83 6.51
N PHE A 112 1.49 -21.97 5.80
CA PHE A 112 2.63 -22.67 5.24
C PHE A 112 2.74 -22.44 3.73
N PHE A 113 3.96 -22.23 3.28
CA PHE A 113 4.36 -22.26 1.88
C PHE A 113 5.14 -23.55 1.64
N ASN A 114 4.80 -24.29 0.58
CA ASN A 114 5.58 -25.45 0.17
C ASN A 114 6.76 -24.96 -0.67
N VAL A 115 7.97 -25.12 -0.15
CA VAL A 115 9.19 -24.57 -0.74
C VAL A 115 10.16 -25.67 -1.14
N LYS A 116 11.01 -25.35 -2.11
CA LYS A 116 12.14 -26.19 -2.52
C LYS A 116 13.44 -25.65 -1.95
N LEU A 117 14.47 -26.49 -1.90
CA LEU A 117 15.84 -26.03 -1.63
C LEU A 117 16.30 -25.02 -2.67
N GLY A 118 17.09 -24.05 -2.23
CA GLY A 118 17.59 -22.96 -3.07
C GLY A 118 16.76 -21.70 -2.95
N ILE A 119 16.87 -20.83 -3.95
CA ILE A 119 16.26 -19.51 -3.97
C ILE A 119 14.84 -19.61 -4.55
N GLN A 120 13.88 -19.09 -3.81
CA GLN A 120 12.47 -19.01 -4.18
C GLN A 120 12.01 -17.56 -4.12
N GLU A 121 11.21 -17.16 -5.11
CA GLU A 121 10.68 -15.80 -5.21
C GLU A 121 9.30 -15.72 -4.54
N PHE A 122 9.14 -14.72 -3.67
CA PHE A 122 7.92 -14.40 -2.95
C PHE A 122 7.51 -12.96 -3.23
N TYR A 123 6.28 -12.64 -2.85
CA TYR A 123 5.64 -11.38 -3.12
C TYR A 123 4.95 -10.82 -1.89
N VAL A 124 5.09 -9.51 -1.71
CA VAL A 124 4.24 -8.70 -0.83
C VAL A 124 3.25 -7.96 -1.71
N LEU A 125 1.96 -8.28 -1.54
CA LEU A 125 0.87 -7.61 -2.22
C LEU A 125 0.17 -6.65 -1.26
N ILE A 126 0.04 -5.38 -1.61
CA ILE A 126 -0.81 -4.43 -0.89
C ILE A 126 -1.97 -4.06 -1.81
N ASP A 127 -3.19 -4.43 -1.39
CA ASP A 127 -4.39 -4.06 -2.12
C ASP A 127 -4.58 -2.53 -2.12
N ARG A 128 -5.05 -2.02 -3.25
CA ARG A 128 -5.37 -0.60 -3.44
C ARG A 128 -6.46 -0.12 -2.48
N GLY A 129 -6.49 1.19 -2.24
CA GLY A 129 -7.58 1.85 -1.53
C GLY A 129 -7.49 1.78 0.00
N GLN A 130 -6.41 1.24 0.56
CA GLN A 130 -6.13 1.39 1.99
C GLN A 130 -5.58 2.79 2.24
N VAL A 131 -6.44 3.75 2.58
CA VAL A 131 -6.00 5.12 2.81
C VAL A 131 -5.62 5.32 4.27
N VAL A 132 -4.32 5.55 4.50
CA VAL A 132 -3.72 5.74 5.82
C VAL A 132 -2.78 6.97 5.80
N PRO A 133 -2.48 7.61 6.95
CA PRO A 133 -1.54 8.71 6.99
C PRO A 133 -0.16 8.34 6.41
N PRO A 134 0.56 9.29 5.80
CA PRO A 134 1.95 9.09 5.40
C PRO A 134 2.83 8.68 6.56
N GLY A 135 3.84 7.89 6.27
CA GLY A 135 4.81 7.43 7.26
C GLY A 135 5.27 6.00 7.02
N VAL A 136 6.01 5.49 8.00
CA VAL A 136 6.59 4.15 7.94
C VAL A 136 5.75 3.20 8.79
N TYR A 137 5.31 2.11 8.17
CA TYR A 137 4.53 1.04 8.80
C TYR A 137 5.41 -0.20 8.86
N ARG A 138 5.48 -0.83 10.04
CA ARG A 138 6.41 -1.92 10.30
C ARG A 138 5.67 -3.16 10.78
N ALA A 139 6.10 -4.31 10.31
CA ALA A 139 5.72 -5.62 10.84
C ALA A 139 6.99 -6.46 11.04
N PRO A 140 7.42 -6.71 12.30
CA PRO A 140 8.46 -7.69 12.58
C PRO A 140 7.90 -9.09 12.34
N LEU A 141 8.64 -9.91 11.60
CA LEU A 141 8.22 -11.23 11.14
C LEU A 141 9.30 -12.27 11.41
N ILE A 142 8.88 -13.52 11.53
CA ILE A 142 9.74 -14.67 11.75
C ILE A 142 9.41 -15.71 10.68
N ALA A 143 10.41 -16.06 9.88
CA ALA A 143 10.35 -17.18 8.97
C ALA A 143 10.80 -18.45 9.70
N LYS A 144 9.92 -19.44 9.78
CA LYS A 144 10.17 -20.76 10.36
C LYS A 144 10.21 -21.80 9.25
N THR A 145 11.34 -22.45 9.08
CA THR A 145 11.47 -23.56 8.11
C THR A 145 11.39 -24.90 8.82
N VAL A 146 10.54 -25.79 8.32
CA VAL A 146 10.27 -27.12 8.87
C VAL A 146 10.41 -28.19 7.79
N LEU A 147 11.07 -29.30 8.11
CA LEU A 147 11.12 -30.50 7.27
C LEU A 147 10.01 -31.44 7.67
N ASN A 148 9.10 -31.81 6.75
CA ASN A 148 7.94 -32.70 7.01
C ASN A 148 6.97 -32.21 8.12
N GLN A 149 5.70 -31.96 7.78
CA GLN A 149 4.68 -31.61 8.78
C GLN A 149 4.45 -32.78 9.76
N GLY A 150 4.58 -32.51 11.07
CA GLY A 150 3.98 -33.35 12.12
C GLY A 150 4.93 -34.10 13.07
N ASN A 151 6.25 -33.91 13.01
CA ASN A 151 7.18 -34.47 14.00
C ASN A 151 8.07 -33.38 14.59
N ASN A 152 8.74 -33.67 15.72
CA ASN A 152 9.77 -32.84 16.38
C ASN A 152 10.98 -32.63 15.46
N THR A 153 10.78 -31.96 14.34
CA THR A 153 11.77 -31.80 13.28
C THR A 153 12.58 -30.54 13.54
N PRO A 154 13.88 -30.57 13.20
CA PRO A 154 14.75 -29.42 13.36
C PRO A 154 14.13 -28.21 12.67
N GLU A 155 13.94 -27.14 13.44
CA GLU A 155 13.42 -25.87 12.94
C GLU A 155 14.55 -24.85 12.85
N ALA A 156 14.47 -24.00 11.84
CA ALA A 156 15.32 -22.83 11.76
C ALA A 156 14.45 -21.59 11.69
N LEU A 157 14.74 -20.63 12.57
CA LEU A 157 14.05 -19.36 12.66
C LEU A 157 14.92 -18.28 12.03
N THR A 158 14.30 -17.38 11.27
CA THR A 158 14.95 -16.21 10.68
C THR A 158 14.05 -15.00 10.90
N SER A 159 14.52 -14.04 11.68
CA SER A 159 13.82 -12.77 11.87
C SER A 159 14.05 -11.86 10.66
N PHE A 160 13.00 -11.20 10.23
CA PHE A 160 13.03 -10.15 9.20
C PHE A 160 11.95 -9.11 9.49
N GLU A 161 11.92 -8.06 8.70
CA GLU A 161 10.95 -6.98 8.85
C GLU A 161 10.33 -6.64 7.49
N LEU A 162 9.01 -6.47 7.47
CA LEU A 162 8.31 -5.80 6.38
C LEU A 162 8.15 -4.32 6.75
N VAL A 163 8.66 -3.45 5.88
CA VAL A 163 8.57 -2.01 5.99
C VAL A 163 7.75 -1.47 4.83
N ILE A 164 6.58 -0.90 5.12
CA ILE A 164 5.73 -0.23 4.13
C ILE A 164 5.89 1.28 4.31
N VAL A 165 6.36 1.96 3.27
CA VAL A 165 6.53 3.41 3.25
C VAL A 165 5.35 4.03 2.50
N VAL A 166 4.49 4.72 3.24
CA VAL A 166 3.33 5.40 2.67
C VAL A 166 3.69 6.85 2.38
N GLY A 167 3.65 7.22 1.10
CA GLY A 167 3.93 8.58 0.64
C GLY A 167 2.80 9.56 0.97
N ALA A 168 3.11 10.86 0.99
CA ALA A 168 2.10 11.90 0.94
C ALA A 168 1.50 11.95 -0.46
N ALA A 169 0.18 11.77 -0.55
CA ALA A 169 -0.52 11.70 -1.81
C ALA A 169 -1.80 12.55 -1.76
N VAL A 170 -2.03 13.28 -2.84
CA VAL A 170 -3.20 14.12 -3.07
C VAL A 170 -3.61 14.01 -4.54
N GLY A 171 -4.89 14.17 -4.83
CA GLY A 171 -5.40 14.14 -6.20
C GLY A 171 -6.75 14.81 -6.33
N LEU A 172 -7.07 15.26 -7.55
CA LEU A 172 -8.39 15.77 -7.92
C LEU A 172 -9.12 14.72 -8.74
N ALA A 173 -10.38 14.47 -8.36
CA ALA A 173 -11.33 13.79 -9.22
C ALA A 173 -11.76 14.71 -10.35
N PRO A 174 -12.20 14.18 -11.50
CA PRO A 174 -12.87 14.97 -12.52
C PRO A 174 -14.04 15.77 -11.94
N ALA A 175 -14.14 17.05 -12.29
CA ALA A 175 -15.27 17.89 -11.89
C ALA A 175 -16.57 17.42 -12.59
N SER A 176 -17.70 17.51 -11.89
CA SER A 176 -19.01 17.18 -12.47
C SER A 176 -19.57 18.30 -13.35
N SER A 177 -19.10 19.54 -13.15
CA SER A 177 -19.29 20.69 -14.02
C SER A 177 -17.97 21.43 -14.15
N MET A 178 -17.56 21.74 -15.38
CA MET A 178 -16.33 22.50 -15.67
C MET A 178 -16.61 23.97 -15.98
N GLU A 179 -17.87 24.40 -15.99
CA GLU A 179 -18.28 25.76 -16.30
C GLU A 179 -19.02 26.39 -15.10
N ILE A 180 -18.68 27.65 -14.81
CA ILE A 180 -19.35 28.49 -13.82
C ILE A 180 -19.99 29.64 -14.60
N SER A 181 -21.29 29.56 -14.83
CA SER A 181 -22.01 30.62 -15.55
C SER A 181 -22.64 31.61 -14.58
N LEU A 182 -22.27 32.88 -14.73
CA LEU A 182 -22.91 34.00 -14.04
C LEU A 182 -24.19 34.48 -14.76
N GLY A 183 -24.45 33.98 -15.98
CA GLY A 183 -25.54 34.49 -16.81
C GLY A 183 -25.32 35.96 -17.17
N THR A 184 -26.35 36.79 -16.98
CA THR A 184 -26.24 38.24 -17.17
C THR A 184 -25.58 38.85 -15.94
N LEU A 185 -24.39 39.44 -16.12
CA LEU A 185 -23.65 40.05 -15.01
C LEU A 185 -24.42 41.23 -14.39
N GLU A 186 -24.56 41.21 -13.07
CA GLU A 186 -25.07 42.31 -12.26
C GLU A 186 -24.05 42.72 -11.17
N ASN A 187 -24.26 43.88 -10.54
CA ASN A 187 -23.41 44.29 -9.42
C ASN A 187 -23.64 43.39 -8.20
N ASN A 188 -22.56 42.98 -7.54
CA ASN A 188 -22.57 42.03 -6.41
C ASN A 188 -23.12 40.65 -6.74
N ASP A 189 -23.09 40.25 -8.01
CA ASP A 189 -23.60 38.97 -8.45
C ASP A 189 -22.69 37.80 -8.03
N THR A 190 -23.27 36.62 -7.86
CA THR A 190 -22.57 35.37 -7.53
C THR A 190 -23.23 34.26 -8.32
N ALA A 191 -22.42 33.42 -8.98
CA ALA A 191 -22.98 32.42 -9.87
C ALA A 191 -23.94 31.48 -9.11
N MET A 192 -25.10 31.19 -9.70
CA MET A 192 -26.14 30.40 -9.05
C MET A 192 -25.75 28.92 -8.91
N ALA A 193 -24.91 28.42 -9.81
CA ALA A 193 -24.49 27.02 -9.88
C ALA A 193 -22.96 26.92 -9.72
N PRO A 194 -22.47 26.57 -8.52
CA PRO A 194 -21.04 26.35 -8.32
C PRO A 194 -20.57 25.09 -9.06
N ALA A 195 -19.34 25.14 -9.59
CA ALA A 195 -18.65 23.95 -10.06
C ALA A 195 -18.32 23.06 -8.86
N SER A 196 -18.57 21.75 -8.98
CA SER A 196 -18.27 20.78 -7.94
C SER A 196 -17.21 19.81 -8.42
N PHE A 197 -16.23 19.55 -7.56
CA PHE A 197 -15.17 18.57 -7.78
C PHE A 197 -14.85 17.88 -6.46
N ASP A 198 -14.17 16.75 -6.53
CA ASP A 198 -13.76 16.03 -5.33
C ASP A 198 -12.23 15.99 -5.24
N ALA A 199 -11.71 16.11 -4.03
CA ALA A 199 -10.30 15.95 -3.72
C ALA A 199 -10.11 14.67 -2.90
N TYR A 200 -9.06 13.92 -3.20
CA TYR A 200 -8.60 12.79 -2.39
C TYR A 200 -7.27 13.17 -1.76
N ALA A 201 -7.10 12.85 -0.49
CA ALA A 201 -5.85 13.13 0.21
C ALA A 201 -5.65 12.19 1.39
N ASN A 202 -4.43 11.70 1.59
CA ASN A 202 -4.06 10.94 2.79
C ASN A 202 -3.34 11.80 3.85
N ILE A 203 -3.21 13.09 3.59
CA ILE A 203 -2.59 14.14 4.40
C ILE A 203 -3.41 15.44 4.28
N ASP A 204 -3.15 16.41 5.15
CA ASP A 204 -3.64 17.78 4.97
C ASP A 204 -3.15 18.34 3.62
N TYR A 205 -3.96 19.17 2.99
CA TYR A 205 -3.70 19.64 1.63
C TYR A 205 -4.11 21.10 1.46
N GLU A 206 -3.56 21.71 0.42
CA GLU A 206 -3.91 23.06 -0.04
C GLU A 206 -4.53 22.96 -1.43
N LEU A 207 -5.61 23.72 -1.63
CA LEU A 207 -6.14 24.03 -2.94
C LEU A 207 -5.78 25.47 -3.29
N GLU A 208 -5.14 25.62 -4.44
CA GLU A 208 -4.83 26.91 -5.06
C GLU A 208 -5.72 27.08 -6.31
N ILE A 209 -6.37 28.23 -6.40
CA ILE A 209 -7.10 28.63 -7.60
C ILE A 209 -6.18 29.57 -8.37
N LEU A 210 -5.98 29.26 -9.64
CA LEU A 210 -5.25 30.09 -10.59
C LEU A 210 -6.23 30.61 -11.64
N SER A 211 -5.93 31.77 -12.20
CA SER A 211 -6.71 32.38 -13.29
C SER A 211 -5.76 32.83 -14.39
N ASP A 212 -6.12 32.52 -15.64
CA ASP A 212 -5.34 32.90 -16.81
C ASP A 212 -5.30 34.42 -17.00
N ASN A 213 -6.31 35.14 -16.49
CA ASN A 213 -6.44 36.58 -16.60
C ASN A 213 -6.36 37.33 -15.25
N GLY A 214 -5.79 36.71 -14.21
CA GLY A 214 -5.58 37.35 -12.91
C GLY A 214 -6.88 37.72 -12.18
N PHE A 215 -7.85 36.81 -12.22
CA PHE A 215 -9.21 36.93 -11.66
C PHE A 215 -10.02 38.05 -12.30
N ARG A 216 -9.95 38.11 -13.63
CA ARG A 216 -10.70 39.07 -14.44
C ARG A 216 -11.39 38.31 -15.57
N LEU A 217 -12.70 38.46 -15.67
CA LEU A 217 -13.46 38.04 -16.84
C LEU A 217 -13.12 39.01 -17.96
N VAL A 218 -12.56 38.52 -19.06
CA VAL A 218 -12.13 39.33 -20.20
C VAL A 218 -13.19 39.27 -21.28
N ARG A 219 -13.53 40.43 -21.84
CA ARG A 219 -14.53 40.53 -22.89
C ARG A 219 -14.06 39.77 -24.14
N ASP A 220 -14.95 38.96 -24.68
CA ASP A 220 -14.75 38.11 -25.86
C ASP A 220 -13.50 37.19 -25.74
N GLY A 221 -12.98 36.99 -24.52
CA GLY A 221 -11.77 36.18 -24.25
C GLY A 221 -10.45 36.77 -24.76
N LEU A 222 -10.45 38.01 -25.27
CA LEU A 222 -9.30 38.57 -25.97
C LEU A 222 -8.42 39.45 -25.06
N PRO A 223 -7.09 39.19 -24.96
CA PRO A 223 -6.19 40.01 -24.16
C PRO A 223 -6.25 41.50 -24.53
N GLY A 224 -6.25 42.37 -23.52
CA GLY A 224 -6.28 43.83 -23.71
C GLY A 224 -7.66 44.45 -23.93
N GLN A 225 -8.73 43.64 -23.92
CA GLN A 225 -10.11 44.12 -23.91
C GLN A 225 -10.55 44.63 -22.52
N ALA A 226 -11.76 45.20 -22.47
CA ALA A 226 -12.42 45.47 -21.22
C ALA A 226 -12.54 44.20 -20.37
N ALA A 227 -12.42 44.34 -19.05
CA ALA A 227 -12.47 43.22 -18.14
C ALA A 227 -13.21 43.56 -16.86
N VAL A 228 -13.87 42.56 -16.28
CA VAL A 228 -14.63 42.64 -15.04
C VAL A 228 -13.92 41.80 -13.98
N ALA A 229 -13.54 42.41 -12.86
CA ALA A 229 -12.91 41.67 -11.76
C ALA A 229 -13.91 40.74 -11.08
N PHE A 230 -13.47 39.54 -10.74
CA PHE A 230 -14.23 38.63 -9.90
C PHE A 230 -13.39 38.13 -8.73
N VAL A 231 -14.06 37.57 -7.73
CA VAL A 231 -13.44 36.96 -6.56
C VAL A 231 -13.81 35.47 -6.55
N PRO A 232 -12.83 34.56 -6.53
CA PRO A 232 -13.11 33.14 -6.39
C PRO A 232 -13.68 32.84 -4.99
N VAL A 233 -14.66 31.94 -4.96
CA VAL A 233 -15.30 31.46 -3.73
C VAL A 233 -15.13 29.94 -3.67
N LEU A 234 -14.45 29.43 -2.65
CA LEU A 234 -14.21 27.99 -2.46
C LEU A 234 -14.86 27.53 -1.15
N ASP A 235 -15.77 26.56 -1.19
CA ASP A 235 -16.51 26.07 -0.01
C ASP A 235 -17.14 27.23 0.82
N ALA A 236 -17.75 28.19 0.12
CA ALA A 236 -18.31 29.44 0.68
C ALA A 236 -17.29 30.43 1.28
N GLN A 237 -15.98 30.16 1.18
CA GLN A 237 -14.92 31.08 1.57
C GLN A 237 -14.53 31.97 0.37
N LEU A 238 -14.60 33.29 0.54
CA LEU A 238 -14.01 34.24 -0.41
C LEU A 238 -12.48 34.14 -0.33
N LEU A 239 -11.83 33.90 -1.47
CA LEU A 239 -10.38 33.84 -1.53
C LEU A 239 -9.81 35.14 -2.11
N PRO A 240 -8.76 35.72 -1.50
CA PRO A 240 -8.13 36.93 -2.04
C PRO A 240 -7.51 36.65 -3.42
N PRO A 241 -7.74 37.49 -4.46
CA PRO A 241 -7.22 37.25 -5.81
C PRO A 241 -5.69 37.12 -5.93
N PHE A 242 -4.92 37.68 -5.00
CA PHE A 242 -3.45 37.61 -5.02
C PHE A 242 -2.88 36.43 -4.23
N SER A 243 -3.74 35.66 -3.57
CA SER A 243 -3.37 34.52 -2.73
C SER A 243 -4.57 33.57 -2.62
N ALA A 244 -5.10 33.14 -3.76
CA ALA A 244 -6.36 32.41 -3.84
C ALA A 244 -6.16 30.94 -3.41
N ARG A 245 -5.89 30.74 -2.11
CA ARG A 245 -5.51 29.46 -1.51
C ARG A 245 -6.33 29.18 -0.27
N ALA A 246 -6.65 27.90 -0.06
CA ALA A 246 -7.26 27.43 1.18
C ALA A 246 -6.64 26.09 1.61
N THR A 247 -6.39 25.96 2.90
CA THR A 247 -5.93 24.70 3.51
C THR A 247 -7.12 23.89 4.00
N PHE A 248 -7.04 22.58 3.81
CA PHE A 248 -8.02 21.63 4.31
C PHE A 248 -7.33 20.53 5.10
N ALA A 249 -7.98 20.14 6.20
CA ALA A 249 -7.61 18.92 6.89
C ALA A 249 -7.89 17.71 6.00
N ARG A 250 -7.09 16.66 6.18
CA ARG A 250 -7.31 15.38 5.51
C ARG A 250 -8.75 14.88 5.66
N PRO A 251 -9.40 14.40 4.58
CA PRO A 251 -10.74 13.82 4.68
C PRO A 251 -10.74 12.56 5.56
N LEU A 252 -11.74 12.45 6.43
CA LEU A 252 -11.96 11.26 7.26
C LEU A 252 -12.94 10.31 6.56
N GLY A 253 -12.67 9.01 6.57
CA GLY A 253 -13.53 7.99 5.96
C GLY A 253 -12.77 7.06 5.02
N ALA A 254 -13.42 5.96 4.62
CA ALA A 254 -12.79 4.88 3.85
C ALA A 254 -12.25 5.32 2.48
N ASP A 255 -12.90 6.31 1.84
CA ASP A 255 -12.50 6.79 0.51
C ASP A 255 -11.55 7.99 0.56
N SER A 256 -11.28 8.54 1.76
CA SER A 256 -10.52 9.78 1.99
C SER A 256 -10.78 10.88 0.96
N ARG A 257 -12.06 11.03 0.62
CA ARG A 257 -12.58 11.95 -0.39
C ARG A 257 -13.33 13.10 0.28
N ARG A 258 -13.12 14.31 -0.21
CA ARG A 258 -13.92 15.49 0.15
C ARG A 258 -14.44 16.17 -1.11
N ARG A 259 -15.72 16.53 -1.08
CA ARG A 259 -16.32 17.38 -2.11
C ARG A 259 -16.04 18.85 -1.84
N HIS A 260 -15.70 19.58 -2.89
CA HIS A 260 -15.54 21.03 -2.89
C HIS A 260 -16.47 21.70 -3.87
N GLN A 261 -16.78 22.96 -3.59
CA GLN A 261 -17.55 23.84 -4.46
C GLN A 261 -16.74 25.08 -4.80
N LEU A 262 -16.47 25.29 -6.09
CA LEU A 262 -15.87 26.50 -6.62
C LEU A 262 -16.95 27.37 -7.26
N ASN A 263 -16.94 28.65 -6.94
CA ASN A 263 -17.84 29.65 -7.48
C ASN A 263 -17.08 30.97 -7.75
N ALA A 264 -17.75 31.92 -8.39
CA ALA A 264 -17.23 33.26 -8.66
C ALA A 264 -18.23 34.31 -8.18
N LYS A 265 -17.71 35.39 -7.60
CA LYS A 265 -18.47 36.58 -7.22
C LYS A 265 -17.96 37.80 -7.97
N VAL A 266 -18.85 38.57 -8.58
CA VAL A 266 -18.54 39.82 -9.27
C VAL A 266 -18.98 41.00 -8.39
N PRO A 267 -18.05 41.75 -7.76
CA PRO A 267 -18.43 42.84 -6.88
C PRO A 267 -19.05 44.03 -7.63
N SER A 268 -18.57 44.32 -8.84
CA SER A 268 -19.00 45.48 -9.62
C SER A 268 -18.70 45.27 -11.11
N ILE A 269 -19.63 45.74 -11.96
CA ILE A 269 -19.48 45.81 -13.41
C ILE A 269 -19.40 47.26 -13.92
N ALA A 270 -19.19 48.21 -13.03
CA ALA A 270 -19.22 49.63 -13.38
C ALA A 270 -18.21 49.97 -14.48
N GLY A 271 -18.70 50.54 -15.59
CA GLY A 271 -17.87 50.92 -16.74
C GLY A 271 -17.54 49.78 -17.70
N ALA A 272 -18.00 48.55 -17.43
CA ALA A 272 -17.85 47.45 -18.36
C ALA A 272 -18.85 47.60 -19.54
N PRO A 273 -18.38 47.56 -20.80
CA PRO A 273 -19.28 47.60 -21.96
C PRO A 273 -20.11 46.32 -22.08
N ALA A 274 -21.22 46.37 -22.81
CA ALA A 274 -22.00 45.16 -23.11
C ALA A 274 -21.19 44.19 -24.00
N GLY A 275 -21.23 42.90 -23.67
CA GLY A 275 -20.54 41.83 -24.36
C GLY A 275 -20.47 40.56 -23.52
N ASP A 276 -19.89 39.50 -24.09
CA ASP A 276 -19.63 38.25 -23.40
C ASP A 276 -18.28 38.34 -22.69
N TYR A 277 -18.18 37.76 -21.48
CA TYR A 277 -16.99 37.84 -20.66
C TYR A 277 -16.62 36.45 -20.15
N GLU A 278 -15.35 36.08 -20.26
CA GLU A 278 -14.87 34.75 -19.88
C GLU A 278 -13.50 34.80 -19.21
N ASP A 279 -13.22 33.76 -18.43
CA ASP A 279 -11.90 33.47 -17.87
C ASP A 279 -11.77 31.97 -17.69
N VAL A 280 -10.53 31.47 -17.66
CA VAL A 280 -10.23 30.07 -17.37
C VAL A 280 -9.55 30.02 -16.01
N VAL A 281 -10.12 29.20 -15.13
CA VAL A 281 -9.58 28.95 -13.80
C VAL A 281 -9.06 27.53 -13.69
N THR A 282 -7.87 27.39 -13.10
CA THR A 282 -7.26 26.09 -12.82
C THR A 282 -7.27 25.85 -11.31
N VAL A 283 -7.76 24.68 -10.89
CA VAL A 283 -7.62 24.22 -9.50
C VAL A 283 -6.38 23.35 -9.40
N GLN A 284 -5.44 23.77 -8.56
CA GLN A 284 -4.24 23.02 -8.25
C GLN A 284 -4.34 22.48 -6.81
N ILE A 285 -3.98 21.20 -6.64
CA ILE A 285 -3.90 20.56 -5.32
C ILE A 285 -2.44 20.30 -4.96
N SER A 286 -2.10 20.47 -3.68
CA SER A 286 -0.78 20.11 -3.16
C SER A 286 -0.86 19.55 -1.75
N ALA A 287 0.06 18.63 -1.43
CA ALA A 287 0.19 18.10 -0.08
C ALA A 287 0.81 19.18 0.83
N LYS A 288 0.23 19.37 2.02
CA LYS A 288 0.79 20.25 3.03
C LYS A 288 1.77 19.47 3.91
N LEU A 289 3.07 19.64 3.64
CA LEU A 289 4.13 19.02 4.42
C LEU A 289 4.47 19.91 5.63
N GLY A 290 4.12 19.46 6.83
CA GLY A 290 4.45 20.14 8.09
C GLY A 290 3.24 20.77 8.79
N GLY A 291 2.85 20.17 9.91
CA GLY A 291 1.93 20.69 10.92
C GLY A 291 2.51 20.47 12.30
#